data_AF-A0A954KM95-F1
#
_entry.id   AF-A0A954KM95-F1
#
_cell.length_a   1.000
_cell.length_b   1.000
_cell.length_c   1.000
_cell.angle_alpha   90.00
_cell.angle_beta   90.00
_cell.angle_gamma   90.00
#
_symmetry.space_group_name_H-M   'P 1'
#
loop_
_entity.id
_entity.type
_entity.pdbx_description
1 polymer ?
#
loop_
_entity_poly.entity_id
_entity_poly.type
_entity_poly.pdbx_seq_one_letter_code
_entity_poly.pdbx_strand_id
1 'polypeptide(L)'
;MLFDLNTLAAIEAVEGWTLAATIVVAIATVIYVKLTHDLVRAGTDPCVIVYPRFDGGTHIFLVIENVGHGLARDVRFELSRSIPKYAGGLNTESGYTKEMLTSGPLIHGIPALKPGETRVTVWGQYGGLKKALGDRPVKVTCRFKKLRGQVGVVCDEDLDPVECLLEVDSFAETLTIGDSTKSRLNELESRIMRIEDRFLK
;
A
#
# COMPACT_ATOMS: atom_id res chain seq x y z
N MET A 1 51.07 -11.51 -57.36
CA MET A 1 49.93 -11.41 -56.44
C MET A 1 50.32 -12.18 -55.19
N LEU A 2 51.13 -11.57 -54.32
CA LEU A 2 51.62 -12.17 -53.08
C LEU A 2 50.96 -11.37 -51.96
N PHE A 3 49.96 -11.96 -51.32
CA PHE A 3 49.46 -11.44 -50.04
C PHE A 3 50.61 -11.58 -49.04
N ASP A 4 51.03 -10.47 -48.48
CA ASP A 4 52.17 -10.39 -47.57
C ASP A 4 51.87 -11.20 -46.29
N LEU A 5 52.87 -11.90 -45.74
CA LEU A 5 52.70 -12.69 -44.50
C LEU A 5 52.19 -11.81 -43.33
N ASN A 6 52.57 -10.53 -43.35
CA ASN A 6 52.11 -9.52 -42.39
C ASN A 6 50.61 -9.18 -42.54
N THR A 7 50.05 -9.24 -43.76
CA THR A 7 48.61 -9.03 -43.96
C THR A 7 47.78 -10.20 -43.43
N LEU A 8 48.27 -11.44 -43.52
CA LEU A 8 47.58 -12.61 -42.97
C LEU A 8 47.57 -12.61 -41.43
N ALA A 9 48.71 -12.31 -40.79
CA ALA A 9 48.79 -12.22 -39.33
C ALA A 9 47.95 -11.05 -38.76
N ALA A 10 47.86 -9.93 -39.50
CA ALA A 10 47.01 -8.81 -39.10
C ALA A 10 45.52 -9.17 -39.19
N ILE A 11 45.11 -9.97 -40.18
CA ILE A 11 43.71 -10.42 -40.34
C ILE A 11 43.33 -11.39 -39.21
N GLU A 12 44.17 -12.39 -38.89
CA GLU A 12 43.91 -13.32 -37.77
C GLU A 12 43.84 -12.59 -36.41
N ALA A 13 44.69 -11.58 -36.21
CA ALA A 13 44.63 -10.75 -35.01
C ALA A 13 43.32 -9.96 -34.95
N VAL A 14 42.92 -9.31 -36.05
CA VAL A 14 41.64 -8.56 -36.13
C VAL A 14 40.46 -9.48 -35.86
N GLU A 15 40.43 -10.69 -36.42
CA GLU A 15 39.38 -11.69 -36.16
C GLU A 15 39.28 -12.03 -34.67
N GLY A 16 40.40 -12.31 -33.99
CA GLY A 16 40.43 -12.56 -32.56
C GLY A 16 39.86 -11.41 -31.71
N TRP A 17 40.20 -10.17 -32.05
CA TRP A 17 39.67 -8.98 -31.37
C TRP A 17 38.18 -8.76 -31.61
N THR A 18 37.69 -9.04 -32.82
CA THR A 18 36.24 -8.96 -33.12
C THR A 18 35.44 -10.04 -32.39
N LEU A 19 35.97 -11.26 -32.27
CA LEU A 19 35.34 -12.33 -31.48
C LEU A 19 35.31 -11.99 -29.99
N ALA A 20 36.39 -11.44 -29.43
CA ALA A 20 36.40 -10.97 -28.05
C ALA A 20 35.39 -9.83 -27.83
N ALA A 21 35.34 -8.86 -28.74
CA ALA A 21 34.39 -7.74 -28.68
C ALA A 21 32.93 -8.21 -28.73
N THR A 22 32.61 -9.17 -29.61
CA THR A 22 31.25 -9.72 -29.71
C THR A 22 30.83 -10.49 -28.46
N ILE A 23 31.73 -11.26 -27.83
CA ILE A 23 31.45 -11.94 -26.56
C ILE A 23 31.15 -10.91 -25.45
N VAL A 24 31.94 -9.83 -25.35
CA VAL A 24 31.71 -8.77 -24.36
C VAL A 24 30.35 -8.11 -24.57
N VAL A 25 29.99 -7.78 -25.82
CA VAL A 25 28.68 -7.20 -26.16
C VAL A 25 27.54 -8.17 -25.83
N ALA A 26 27.71 -9.47 -26.09
CA ALA A 26 26.72 -10.49 -25.76
C ALA A 26 26.48 -10.58 -24.24
N ILE A 27 27.56 -10.60 -23.44
CA ILE A 27 27.46 -10.61 -21.97
C ILE A 27 26.78 -9.33 -21.47
N ALA A 28 27.19 -8.16 -21.97
CA ALA A 28 26.58 -6.89 -21.60
C ALA A 28 25.08 -6.86 -21.93
N THR A 29 24.69 -7.44 -23.07
CA THR A 29 23.28 -7.54 -23.48
C THR A 29 22.49 -8.45 -22.55
N VAL A 30 23.03 -9.61 -22.15
CA VAL A 30 22.37 -10.50 -21.18
C VAL A 30 22.17 -9.79 -19.83
N ILE A 31 23.18 -9.06 -19.35
CA ILE A 31 23.08 -8.27 -18.12
C ILE A 31 22.01 -7.17 -18.27
N TYR A 32 22.02 -6.44 -19.38
CA TYR A 32 21.04 -5.40 -19.65
C TYR A 32 19.61 -5.96 -19.67
N VAL A 33 19.37 -7.05 -20.41
CA VAL A 33 18.07 -7.72 -20.47
C VAL A 33 17.60 -8.16 -19.09
N LYS A 34 18.50 -8.69 -18.26
CA LYS A 34 18.16 -9.08 -16.88
C LYS A 34 17.74 -7.87 -16.04
N LEU A 35 18.52 -6.79 -16.08
CA LEU A 35 18.20 -5.56 -15.35
C LEU A 35 16.88 -4.94 -15.82
N THR A 36 16.66 -4.87 -17.13
CA THR A 36 15.40 -4.37 -17.70
C THR A 36 14.23 -5.26 -17.30
N HIS A 37 14.40 -6.58 -17.34
CA HIS A 37 13.36 -7.52 -16.92
C HIS A 37 13.00 -7.35 -15.44
N ASP A 38 14.00 -7.21 -14.56
CA ASP A 38 13.77 -7.01 -13.13
C ASP A 38 13.10 -5.65 -12.84
N LEU A 39 13.47 -4.59 -13.56
CA LEU A 39 12.81 -3.28 -13.47
C LEU A 39 11.35 -3.32 -13.90
N VAL A 40 11.06 -3.96 -15.03
CA VAL A 40 9.68 -4.11 -15.53
C VAL A 40 8.85 -4.97 -14.57
N ARG A 41 9.44 -6.03 -14.00
CA ARG A 41 8.79 -6.87 -12.99
C ARG A 41 8.48 -6.08 -11.72
N ALA A 42 9.45 -5.33 -11.20
CA ALA A 42 9.24 -4.47 -10.04
C ALA A 42 8.15 -3.39 -10.28
N GLY A 43 8.06 -2.88 -11.50
CA GLY A 43 7.04 -1.91 -11.91
C GLY A 43 5.66 -2.51 -12.22
N THR A 44 5.48 -3.84 -12.13
CA THR A 44 4.20 -4.51 -12.44
C THR A 44 3.68 -5.38 -11.30
N ASP A 45 4.43 -5.50 -10.20
CA ASP A 45 4.01 -6.31 -9.07
C ASP A 45 2.92 -5.58 -8.25
N PRO A 46 1.83 -6.28 -7.88
CA PRO A 46 0.86 -5.75 -6.92
C PRO A 46 1.48 -5.67 -5.53
N CYS A 47 0.99 -4.74 -4.71
CA CYS A 47 1.39 -4.62 -3.32
C CYS A 47 0.20 -4.13 -2.51
N VAL A 48 -0.42 -5.04 -1.75
CA VAL A 48 -1.57 -4.71 -0.91
C VAL A 48 -1.12 -4.44 0.51
N ILE A 49 -1.47 -3.27 1.02
CA ILE A 49 -1.20 -2.86 2.40
C ILE A 49 -2.50 -2.60 3.14
N VAL A 50 -2.46 -2.79 4.46
CA VAL A 50 -3.56 -2.46 5.37
C VAL A 50 -3.07 -1.53 6.45
N TYR A 51 -3.71 -0.38 6.60
CA TYR A 51 -3.33 0.61 7.59
C TYR A 51 -4.55 1.35 8.15
N PRO A 52 -4.48 1.81 9.41
CA PRO A 52 -5.48 2.71 9.94
C PRO A 52 -5.23 4.12 9.40
N ARG A 53 -6.31 4.83 9.06
CA ARG A 53 -6.29 6.22 8.61
C ARG A 53 -7.22 7.06 9.47
N PHE A 54 -6.72 8.21 9.89
CA PHE A 54 -7.49 9.24 10.55
C PHE A 54 -7.97 10.27 9.52
N ASP A 55 -9.28 10.55 9.47
CA ASP A 55 -9.89 11.52 8.53
C ASP A 55 -10.07 12.91 9.18
N GLY A 56 -9.50 13.11 10.36
CA GLY A 56 -9.64 14.35 11.11
C GLY A 56 -10.95 14.52 11.87
N GLY A 57 -11.88 13.58 11.74
CA GLY A 57 -13.07 13.48 12.58
C GLY A 57 -12.83 12.66 13.86
N THR A 58 -13.88 12.09 14.43
CA THR A 58 -13.78 11.21 15.62
C THR A 58 -13.50 9.74 15.28
N HIS A 59 -13.55 9.39 14.00
CA HIS A 59 -13.46 8.01 13.52
C HIS A 59 -12.12 7.73 12.84
N ILE A 60 -11.58 6.56 13.15
CA ILE A 60 -10.48 5.91 12.46
C ILE A 60 -11.09 4.94 11.45
N PHE A 61 -10.57 5.01 10.23
CA PHE A 61 -10.91 4.11 9.15
C PHE A 61 -9.83 3.06 8.99
N LEU A 62 -10.23 1.84 8.66
CA LEU A 62 -9.33 0.83 8.17
C LEU A 62 -9.27 0.92 6.65
N VAL A 63 -8.06 1.10 6.13
CA VAL A 63 -7.80 1.26 4.70
C VAL A 63 -7.04 0.04 4.20
N ILE A 64 -7.57 -0.58 3.16
CA ILE A 64 -6.91 -1.63 2.38
C ILE A 64 -6.64 -1.05 1.00
N GLU A 65 -5.39 -0.99 0.59
CA GLU A 65 -4.98 -0.31 -0.63
C GLU A 65 -3.98 -1.15 -1.40
N ASN A 66 -4.15 -1.23 -2.72
CA ASN A 66 -3.10 -1.73 -3.60
C ASN A 66 -2.22 -0.56 -4.06
N VAL A 67 -1.09 -0.37 -3.38
CA VAL A 67 -0.07 0.62 -3.73
C VAL A 67 0.87 0.15 -4.84
N GLY A 68 0.76 -1.13 -5.23
CA GLY A 68 1.47 -1.69 -6.37
C GLY A 68 0.84 -1.30 -7.70
N HIS A 69 1.54 -1.68 -8.77
CA HIS A 69 1.16 -1.35 -10.15
C HIS A 69 0.49 -2.53 -10.87
N GLY A 70 0.46 -3.71 -10.23
CA GLY A 70 -0.21 -4.91 -10.70
C GLY A 70 -1.60 -5.13 -10.13
N LEU A 71 -2.40 -5.97 -10.80
CA LEU A 71 -3.67 -6.45 -10.27
C LEU A 71 -3.42 -7.48 -9.17
N ALA A 72 -3.84 -7.19 -7.93
CA ALA A 72 -3.83 -8.16 -6.85
C ALA A 72 -5.07 -9.05 -6.94
N ARG A 73 -4.90 -10.37 -6.92
CA ARG A 73 -5.99 -11.37 -6.97
C ARG A 73 -6.01 -12.21 -5.71
N ASP A 74 -7.19 -12.72 -5.34
CA ASP A 74 -7.39 -13.62 -4.18
C ASP A 74 -6.69 -13.07 -2.93
N VAL A 75 -6.95 -11.80 -2.63
CA VAL A 75 -6.31 -11.10 -1.50
C VAL A 75 -6.90 -11.65 -0.21
N ARG A 76 -6.06 -12.22 0.65
CA ARG A 76 -6.42 -12.80 1.94
C ARG A 76 -5.61 -12.17 3.05
N PHE A 77 -6.20 -12.16 4.26
CA PHE A 77 -5.59 -11.55 5.43
C PHE A 77 -5.56 -12.54 6.57
N GLU A 78 -4.42 -12.62 7.25
CA GLU A 78 -4.24 -13.39 8.47
C GLU A 78 -3.95 -12.40 9.61
N LEU A 79 -4.80 -12.40 10.63
CA LEU A 79 -4.66 -11.53 11.79
C LEU A 79 -3.98 -12.31 12.92
N SER A 80 -2.92 -11.75 13.50
CA SER A 80 -2.25 -12.31 14.69
C SER A 80 -3.17 -12.44 15.90
N ARG A 81 -4.20 -11.61 16.00
CA ARG A 81 -5.26 -11.67 17.00
C ARG A 81 -6.55 -11.05 16.46
N SER A 82 -7.69 -11.44 17.03
CA SER A 82 -8.99 -10.87 16.67
C SER A 82 -9.04 -9.37 16.98
N ILE A 83 -9.62 -8.61 16.04
CA ILE A 83 -9.83 -7.17 16.16
C ILE A 83 -11.31 -6.87 16.39
N PRO A 84 -11.66 -5.76 17.07
CA PRO A 84 -13.05 -5.36 17.23
C PRO A 84 -13.69 -5.02 15.88
N LYS A 85 -14.95 -5.41 15.70
CA LYS A 85 -15.76 -5.08 14.51
C LYS A 85 -16.06 -3.58 14.43
N TYR A 86 -16.37 -2.97 15.57
CA TYR A 86 -16.54 -1.54 15.74
C TYR A 86 -16.24 -1.18 17.19
N ALA A 87 -15.41 -0.17 17.43
CA ALA A 87 -15.11 0.32 18.77
C ALA A 87 -15.56 1.78 18.93
N GLY A 88 -16.85 1.99 19.18
CA GLY A 88 -17.42 3.29 19.58
C GLY A 88 -17.65 3.33 21.08
N GLY A 89 -17.36 4.45 21.74
CA GLY A 89 -17.67 4.59 23.16
C GLY A 89 -16.96 5.76 23.84
N LEU A 90 -17.73 6.82 24.10
CA LEU A 90 -17.34 7.96 24.96
C LEU A 90 -17.51 7.67 26.46
N ASN A 91 -18.36 6.71 26.83
CA ASN A 91 -18.70 6.44 28.24
C ASN A 91 -18.14 5.10 28.74
N THR A 92 -17.56 5.17 29.93
CA THR A 92 -16.64 4.20 30.52
C THR A 92 -17.28 2.87 30.95
N GLU A 93 -18.60 2.68 30.88
CA GLU A 93 -19.23 1.49 31.50
C GLU A 93 -20.32 0.75 30.71
N SER A 94 -20.83 1.22 29.55
CA SER A 94 -22.06 0.64 28.99
C SER A 94 -22.11 0.37 27.47
N GLY A 95 -20.98 0.36 26.76
CA GLY A 95 -21.05 0.30 25.29
C GLY A 95 -19.89 -0.32 24.53
N TYR A 96 -18.97 -1.04 25.19
CA TYR A 96 -18.00 -1.84 24.45
C TYR A 96 -18.70 -3.12 23.99
N THR A 97 -19.38 -3.08 22.84
CA THR A 97 -19.75 -4.32 22.19
C THR A 97 -18.45 -4.98 21.75
N LYS A 98 -18.01 -5.98 22.53
CA LYS A 98 -16.85 -6.84 22.29
C LYS A 98 -17.05 -7.77 21.07
N GLU A 99 -17.88 -7.35 20.12
CA GLU A 99 -18.10 -8.07 18.89
C GLU A 99 -16.80 -8.03 18.09
N MET A 100 -16.17 -9.19 18.02
CA MET A 100 -15.01 -9.40 17.18
C MET A 100 -15.44 -9.33 15.71
N LEU A 101 -14.52 -8.88 14.85
CA LEU A 101 -14.75 -8.84 13.42
C LEU A 101 -14.95 -10.28 12.88
N THR A 102 -16.18 -10.61 12.50
CA THR A 102 -16.56 -11.93 11.94
C THR A 102 -16.88 -11.87 10.44
N SER A 103 -16.96 -10.67 9.87
CA SER A 103 -17.33 -10.45 8.47
C SER A 103 -16.62 -9.23 7.91
N GLY A 104 -16.37 -9.23 6.61
CA GLY A 104 -15.81 -8.09 5.87
C GLY A 104 -14.56 -8.45 5.06
N PRO A 105 -13.93 -7.45 4.41
CA PRO A 105 -12.78 -7.69 3.51
C PRO A 105 -11.58 -8.36 4.19
N LEU A 106 -11.36 -8.10 5.48
CA LEU A 106 -10.31 -8.76 6.25
C LEU A 106 -10.58 -10.24 6.58
N ILE A 107 -11.85 -10.68 6.52
CA ILE A 107 -12.24 -12.05 6.86
C ILE A 107 -12.50 -12.87 5.59
N HIS A 108 -13.26 -12.33 4.64
CA HIS A 108 -13.61 -13.01 3.39
C HIS A 108 -12.57 -12.80 2.29
N GLY A 109 -11.63 -11.88 2.48
CA GLY A 109 -10.70 -11.47 1.44
C GLY A 109 -11.33 -10.55 0.39
N ILE A 110 -10.53 -10.19 -0.61
CA ILE A 110 -10.93 -9.36 -1.74
C ILE A 110 -10.62 -10.15 -3.02
N PRO A 111 -11.62 -10.47 -3.87
CA PRO A 111 -11.39 -11.28 -5.07
C PRO A 111 -10.35 -10.69 -6.02
N ALA A 112 -10.41 -9.37 -6.23
CA ALA A 112 -9.45 -8.63 -7.02
C ALA A 112 -9.40 -7.18 -6.54
N LEU A 113 -8.19 -6.61 -6.50
CA LEU A 113 -7.95 -5.22 -6.14
C LEU A 113 -7.03 -4.59 -7.18
N LYS A 114 -7.56 -3.65 -7.97
CA LYS A 114 -6.82 -2.99 -9.05
C LYS A 114 -5.70 -2.09 -8.50
N PRO A 115 -4.67 -1.77 -9.30
CA PRO A 115 -3.67 -0.77 -8.92
C PRO A 115 -4.35 0.54 -8.51
N GLY A 116 -3.98 1.08 -7.34
CA GLY A 116 -4.57 2.30 -6.77
C GLY A 116 -6.00 2.16 -6.27
N GLU A 117 -6.60 0.97 -6.32
CA GLU A 117 -7.93 0.74 -5.74
C GLU A 117 -7.83 0.61 -4.22
N THR A 118 -8.79 1.25 -3.53
CA THR A 118 -8.84 1.31 -2.08
C THR A 118 -10.19 0.81 -1.57
N ARG A 119 -10.17 0.00 -0.50
CA ARG A 119 -11.35 -0.34 0.30
C ARG A 119 -11.22 0.31 1.66
N VAL A 120 -12.18 1.17 1.99
CA VAL A 120 -12.22 1.91 3.25
C VAL A 120 -13.41 1.39 4.06
N THR A 121 -13.18 1.07 5.33
CA THR A 121 -14.24 0.67 6.26
C THR A 121 -14.06 1.42 7.57
N VAL A 122 -15.17 1.87 8.18
CA VAL A 122 -15.12 2.52 9.50
C VAL A 122 -14.69 1.49 10.53
N TRP A 123 -13.60 1.78 11.27
CA TRP A 123 -13.11 0.86 12.29
C TRP A 123 -13.62 1.22 13.68
N GLY A 124 -13.64 2.51 14.03
CA GLY A 124 -14.13 2.96 15.34
C GLY A 124 -13.54 4.30 15.74
N GLN A 125 -13.73 4.67 17.00
CA GLN A 125 -13.18 5.90 17.57
C GLN A 125 -11.85 5.60 18.27
N TYR A 126 -10.93 6.57 18.29
CA TYR A 126 -9.60 6.40 18.90
C TYR A 126 -9.67 5.86 20.34
N GLY A 127 -10.47 6.48 21.21
CA GLY A 127 -10.59 6.05 22.60
C GLY A 127 -11.16 4.64 22.78
N GLY A 128 -12.07 4.22 21.90
CA GLY A 128 -12.61 2.86 21.88
C GLY A 128 -11.59 1.84 21.38
N LEU A 129 -10.89 2.17 20.29
CA LEU A 129 -9.88 1.31 19.69
C LEU A 129 -8.67 1.13 20.61
N LYS A 130 -8.20 2.19 21.28
CA LYS A 130 -7.10 2.11 22.25
C LYS A 130 -7.42 1.16 23.41
N LYS A 131 -8.64 1.23 23.95
CA LYS A 131 -9.08 0.31 25.00
C LYS A 131 -9.21 -1.14 24.52
N ALA A 132 -9.65 -1.34 23.27
CA ALA A 132 -9.83 -2.68 22.71
C ALA A 132 -8.52 -3.35 22.26
N LEU A 133 -7.58 -2.57 21.70
CA LEU A 133 -6.28 -3.05 21.23
C LEU A 133 -5.25 -3.16 22.37
N GLY A 134 -5.35 -2.29 23.38
CA GLY A 134 -4.30 -2.11 24.38
C GLY A 134 -2.99 -1.64 23.77
N ASP A 135 -1.87 -1.90 24.45
CA ASP A 135 -0.55 -1.35 24.09
C ASP A 135 0.23 -2.18 23.06
N ARG A 136 -0.42 -3.13 22.38
CA ARG A 136 0.24 -4.03 21.41
C ARG A 136 -0.32 -3.82 20.00
N PRO A 137 0.52 -3.67 18.96
CA PRO A 137 0.03 -3.64 17.59
C PRO A 137 -0.55 -5.00 17.18
N VAL A 138 -1.52 -5.00 16.27
CA VAL A 138 -2.01 -6.22 15.61
C VAL A 138 -1.23 -6.40 14.32
N LYS A 139 -0.51 -7.51 14.18
CA LYS A 139 0.08 -7.89 12.90
C LYS A 139 -0.98 -8.45 11.97
N VAL A 140 -1.00 -7.96 10.73
CA VAL A 140 -1.82 -8.40 9.61
C VAL A 140 -0.89 -8.89 8.51
N THR A 141 -1.02 -10.16 8.16
CA THR A 141 -0.25 -10.76 7.06
C THR A 141 -1.16 -10.83 5.84
N CYS A 142 -0.79 -10.11 4.79
CA CYS A 142 -1.54 -10.03 3.54
C CYS A 142 -0.94 -11.02 2.55
N ARG A 143 -1.76 -11.91 1.99
CA ARG A 143 -1.39 -12.82 0.92
C ARG A 143 -2.21 -12.49 -0.31
N PHE A 144 -1.56 -12.42 -1.46
CA PHE A 144 -2.24 -12.15 -2.72
C PHE A 144 -1.46 -12.76 -3.88
N LYS A 145 -2.17 -12.96 -4.99
CA LYS A 145 -1.64 -13.52 -6.21
C LYS A 145 -1.52 -12.43 -7.27
N LYS A 146 -0.56 -12.60 -8.17
CA LYS A 146 -0.52 -11.84 -9.43
C LYS A 146 -0.80 -12.76 -10.60
N LEU A 147 -1.35 -12.16 -11.65
CA LEU A 147 -1.50 -12.85 -12.91
C LEU A 147 -0.14 -12.94 -13.58
N ARG A 148 0.37 -14.16 -13.75
CA ARG A 148 1.56 -14.41 -14.56
C ARG A 148 1.14 -15.11 -15.85
N GLY A 149 1.48 -14.51 -16.97
CA GLY A 149 1.28 -15.18 -18.25
C GLY A 149 2.43 -14.92 -19.22
N GLN A 150 2.93 -15.99 -19.82
CA GLN A 150 3.56 -15.92 -21.13
C GLN A 150 2.47 -16.20 -22.17
N VAL A 151 2.64 -15.69 -23.39
CA VAL A 151 1.68 -15.83 -24.50
C VAL A 151 1.10 -17.26 -24.54
N GLY A 152 -0.19 -17.41 -24.22
CA GLY A 152 -0.92 -18.68 -24.28
C GLY A 152 -1.13 -19.43 -22.95
N VAL A 153 -0.49 -19.03 -21.84
CA VAL A 153 -0.69 -19.66 -20.51
C VAL A 153 -0.84 -18.59 -19.45
N VAL A 154 -1.96 -18.61 -18.72
CA VAL A 154 -2.24 -17.69 -17.61
C VAL A 154 -2.31 -18.51 -16.33
N CYS A 155 -1.40 -18.25 -15.39
CA CYS A 155 -1.37 -18.87 -14.08
C CYS A 155 -1.32 -17.79 -13.00
N ASP A 156 -1.91 -18.08 -11.85
CA ASP A 156 -1.71 -17.23 -10.68
C ASP A 156 -0.37 -17.58 -10.03
N GLU A 157 0.45 -16.56 -9.76
CA GLU A 157 1.70 -16.67 -9.00
C GLU A 157 1.46 -16.09 -7.60
N ASP A 158 1.71 -16.92 -6.57
CA ASP A 158 1.71 -16.46 -5.18
C ASP A 158 2.93 -15.55 -4.94
N LEU A 159 2.70 -14.41 -4.30
CA LEU A 159 3.73 -13.46 -3.90
C LEU A 159 4.09 -13.65 -2.42
N ASP A 160 5.26 -13.12 -2.06
CA ASP A 160 5.67 -13.08 -0.65
C ASP A 160 4.64 -12.30 0.18
N PRO A 161 4.28 -12.80 1.37
CA PRO A 161 3.29 -12.16 2.20
C PRO A 161 3.79 -10.80 2.70
N VAL A 162 2.91 -9.80 2.65
CA VAL A 162 3.20 -8.45 3.16
C VAL A 162 2.69 -8.36 4.59
N GLU A 163 3.59 -8.04 5.52
CA GLU A 163 3.22 -7.81 6.92
C GLU A 163 2.93 -6.32 7.17
N CYS A 164 1.77 -6.03 7.75
CA CYS A 164 1.37 -4.70 8.18
C CYS A 164 1.07 -4.70 9.68
N LEU A 165 1.41 -3.60 10.36
CA LEU A 165 1.09 -3.40 11.77
C LEU A 165 -0.07 -2.44 11.91
N LEU A 166 -1.15 -2.89 12.56
CA LEU A 166 -2.24 -2.03 12.96
C LEU A 166 -2.03 -1.59 14.40
N GLU A 167 -1.73 -0.31 14.57
CA GLU A 167 -1.72 0.37 15.86
C GLU A 167 -2.52 1.67 15.77
N VAL A 168 -2.95 2.17 16.93
CA VAL A 168 -3.64 3.47 17.02
C VAL A 168 -2.85 4.49 17.81
N ASP A 169 -1.78 4.09 18.51
CA ASP A 169 -1.01 4.99 19.37
C ASP A 169 -0.33 6.13 18.62
N SER A 170 0.02 5.92 17.34
CA SER A 170 0.52 6.97 16.45
C SER A 170 -0.44 8.16 16.28
N PHE A 171 -1.74 7.97 16.55
CA PHE A 171 -2.75 9.03 16.48
C PHE A 171 -2.90 9.85 17.78
N ALA A 172 -2.25 9.46 18.88
CA ALA A 172 -2.48 10.04 20.21
C ALA A 172 -2.26 11.56 20.30
N GLU A 173 -1.35 12.10 19.48
CA GLU A 173 -0.97 13.51 19.47
C GLU A 173 -1.29 14.20 18.13
N THR A 174 -2.00 13.51 17.24
CA THR A 174 -2.35 14.07 15.92
C THR A 174 -3.54 15.02 16.06
N LEU A 175 -3.24 16.29 16.34
CA LEU A 175 -4.24 17.36 16.34
C LEU A 175 -4.59 17.77 14.90
N THR A 176 -5.87 17.76 14.58
CA THR A 176 -6.39 18.38 13.36
C THR A 176 -6.36 19.89 13.50
N ILE A 177 -5.40 20.54 12.83
CA ILE A 177 -5.35 22.01 12.71
C ILE A 177 -6.62 22.56 12.01
N GLY A 178 -7.38 21.70 11.29
CA GLY A 178 -8.57 22.09 10.53
C GLY A 178 -9.87 22.29 11.34
N ASP A 179 -10.12 21.52 12.39
CA ASP A 179 -11.46 21.47 13.01
C ASP A 179 -11.67 22.61 14.03
N SER A 180 -10.66 22.92 14.84
CA SER A 180 -10.73 24.07 15.76
C SER A 180 -10.86 25.41 15.01
N THR A 181 -10.28 25.50 13.82
CA THR A 181 -10.25 26.75 13.04
C THR A 181 -11.58 26.99 12.34
N LYS A 182 -12.21 25.94 11.79
CA LYS A 182 -13.55 26.02 11.18
C LYS A 182 -14.64 26.27 12.22
N SER A 183 -14.60 25.61 13.38
CA SER A 183 -15.54 25.90 14.46
C SER A 183 -15.40 27.33 14.99
N ARG A 184 -14.17 27.85 15.12
CA ARG A 184 -13.95 29.25 15.54
C ARG A 184 -14.42 30.25 14.48
N LEU A 185 -14.27 29.95 13.20
CA LEU A 185 -14.78 30.76 12.09
C LEU A 185 -16.31 30.83 12.10
N ASN A 186 -16.98 29.68 12.19
CA ASN A 186 -18.45 29.64 12.28
C ASN A 186 -18.96 30.34 13.55
N GLU A 187 -18.24 30.24 14.68
CA GLU A 187 -18.60 30.98 15.88
C GLU A 187 -18.43 32.50 15.70
N LEU A 188 -17.35 32.94 15.06
CA LEU A 188 -17.09 34.35 14.74
C LEU A 188 -18.16 34.93 13.81
N GLU A 189 -18.52 34.22 12.74
CA GLU A 189 -19.58 34.63 11.82
C GLU A 189 -20.93 34.76 12.55
N SER A 190 -21.27 33.81 13.42
CA SER A 190 -22.50 33.87 14.23
C SER A 190 -22.53 35.05 15.22
N ARG A 191 -21.37 35.56 15.64
CA ARG A 191 -21.26 36.72 16.52
C ARG A 191 -21.37 38.02 15.74
N ILE A 192 -20.73 38.10 14.58
CA ILE A 192 -20.80 39.28 13.69
C ILE A 192 -22.25 39.51 13.26
N MET A 193 -22.95 38.46 12.84
CA MET A 193 -24.35 38.55 12.41
C MET A 193 -25.28 39.02 13.54
N ARG A 194 -25.03 38.60 14.78
CA ARG A 194 -25.75 39.05 15.99
C ARG A 194 -25.45 40.48 16.41
N ILE A 195 -24.33 41.04 15.95
CA ILE A 195 -23.96 42.43 16.18
C ILE A 195 -24.65 43.31 15.12
N GLU A 196 -24.58 42.93 13.85
CA GLU A 196 -25.25 43.66 12.75
C GLU A 196 -26.77 43.79 12.97
N ASP A 197 -27.45 42.70 13.36
CA ASP A 197 -28.91 42.72 13.63
C ASP A 197 -29.28 43.62 14.84
N ARG A 198 -28.31 43.90 15.72
CA ARG A 198 -28.50 44.77 16.89
C ARG A 198 -28.22 46.25 16.59
N PHE A 199 -27.50 46.54 15.50
CA PHE A 199 -27.20 47.90 15.04
C PHE A 199 -28.18 48.41 13.98
N LEU A 200 -29.00 47.53 13.37
CA LEU A 200 -30.01 47.85 12.35
C LEU A 200 -31.43 48.07 12.92
N LYS A 201 -31.58 48.15 14.25
CA LYS A 201 -32.81 48.56 14.95
C LYS A 201 -32.57 49.86 15.71
#